data_AF-A0A2X3BYE2-F1
#
_entry.id   AF-A0A2X3BYE2-F1
#
_cell.length_a   1.000
_cell.length_b   1.000
_cell.length_c   1.000
_cell.angle_alpha   90.00
_cell.angle_beta   90.00
_cell.angle_gamma   90.00
#
_symmetry.space_group_name_H-M   'P 1'
#
loop_
_entity.id
_entity.type
_entity.pdbx_description
1 polymer ?
#
loop_
_entity_poly.entity_id
_entity_poly.type
_entity_poly.pdbx_seq_one_letter_code
_entity_poly.pdbx_strand_id
1 'polypeptide(L)'
;MPYLPGPEYSVDMVVSQGTVLAAIGRRKEGVLQYLENEGEAIELAINCARLMNADGMVNVQTRHNAEGKPLLLEINMRPSGGIGYTRHSGVNLPGLYAFHTLGLMDDDQVRQSAKTDFSPAVVRSVTDVILYPASLTNRID
;
A
#
# COMPACT_ATOMS: atom_id res chain seq x y z
N MET A 1 24.05 4.14 4.06
CA MET A 1 23.23 3.23 4.89
C MET A 1 23.93 1.88 4.99
N PRO A 2 23.85 1.19 6.14
CA PRO A 2 24.31 -0.20 6.23
C PRO A 2 23.55 -1.09 5.24
N TYR A 3 24.16 -2.21 4.84
CA TYR A 3 23.49 -3.19 4.01
C TYR A 3 22.43 -3.94 4.82
N LEU A 4 21.21 -4.04 4.28
CA LEU A 4 20.07 -4.71 4.92
C LEU A 4 19.70 -5.96 4.10
N PRO A 5 20.06 -7.16 4.57
CA PRO A 5 19.98 -8.39 3.77
C PRO A 5 18.56 -8.96 3.66
N GLY A 6 17.65 -8.56 4.54
CA GLY A 6 16.30 -9.12 4.58
C GLY A 6 15.35 -8.51 3.54
N PRO A 7 14.10 -8.99 3.51
CA PRO A 7 13.12 -8.54 2.52
C PRO A 7 12.82 -7.04 2.67
N GLU A 8 12.48 -6.43 1.53
CA GLU A 8 11.96 -5.07 1.47
C GLU A 8 10.44 -5.10 1.50
N TYR A 9 9.86 -4.18 2.25
CA TYR A 9 8.42 -3.95 2.33
C TYR A 9 8.08 -2.57 1.80
N SER A 10 6.93 -2.47 1.16
CA SER A 10 6.30 -1.20 0.83
C SER A 10 4.87 -1.24 1.37
N VAL A 11 4.58 -0.45 2.40
CA VAL A 11 3.29 -0.43 3.09
C VAL A 11 2.49 0.78 2.63
N ASP A 12 1.42 0.53 1.88
CA ASP A 12 0.50 1.54 1.39
C ASP A 12 -0.66 1.71 2.37
N MET A 13 -1.02 2.95 2.70
CA MET A 13 -1.99 3.28 3.75
C MET A 13 -2.98 4.36 3.33
N VAL A 14 -4.19 4.30 3.89
CA VAL A 14 -5.12 5.42 3.99
C VAL A 14 -5.05 5.95 5.42
N VAL A 15 -4.77 7.24 5.57
CA VAL A 15 -4.53 7.89 6.87
C VAL A 15 -5.40 9.15 6.96
N SER A 16 -5.99 9.38 8.12
CA SER A 16 -6.75 10.58 8.47
C SER A 16 -6.12 11.20 9.71
N GLN A 17 -5.45 12.34 9.60
CA GLN A 17 -4.85 13.10 10.72
C GLN A 17 -4.04 12.23 11.70
N GLY A 18 -3.06 11.48 11.17
CA GLY A 18 -2.22 10.56 11.94
C GLY A 18 -2.89 9.22 12.31
N THR A 19 -4.16 9.05 11.98
CA THR A 19 -4.95 7.84 12.24
C THR A 19 -5.02 6.96 11.00
N VAL A 20 -4.30 5.84 11.01
CA VAL A 20 -4.30 4.89 9.87
C VAL A 20 -5.61 4.12 9.83
N LEU A 21 -6.37 4.25 8.74
CA LEU A 21 -7.67 3.62 8.51
C LEU A 21 -7.53 2.24 7.83
N ALA A 22 -6.59 2.11 6.91
CA ALA A 22 -6.28 0.87 6.21
C ALA A 22 -4.79 0.82 5.85
N ALA A 23 -4.18 -0.36 5.89
CA ALA A 23 -2.77 -0.57 5.56
C ALA A 23 -2.58 -1.91 4.86
N ILE A 24 -1.86 -1.93 3.74
CA ILE A 24 -1.48 -3.15 3.02
C ILE A 24 0.03 -3.12 2.78
N GLY A 25 0.73 -4.07 3.38
CA GLY A 25 2.14 -4.33 3.14
C GLY A 25 2.34 -5.15 1.87
N ARG A 26 3.37 -4.77 1.10
CA ARG A 26 3.86 -5.52 -0.05
C ARG A 26 5.28 -5.98 0.24
N ARG A 27 5.44 -7.23 0.69
CA ARG A 27 6.76 -7.86 0.87
C ARG A 27 7.32 -8.26 -0.49
N LYS A 28 8.48 -7.72 -0.85
CA LYS A 28 9.14 -7.97 -2.14
C LYS A 28 10.14 -9.12 -2.01
N GLU A 29 9.95 -10.18 -2.80
CA GLU A 29 10.91 -11.29 -2.91
C GLU A 29 11.14 -11.63 -4.38
N GLY A 30 12.31 -11.21 -4.89
CA GLY A 30 12.61 -11.29 -6.31
C GLY A 30 11.58 -10.54 -7.14
N VAL A 31 10.84 -11.27 -7.98
CA VAL A 31 9.79 -10.72 -8.86
C VAL A 31 8.39 -10.76 -8.25
N LEU A 32 8.24 -11.43 -7.10
CA LEU A 32 6.95 -11.61 -6.42
C LEU A 32 6.75 -10.54 -5.35
N GLN A 33 5.50 -10.15 -5.15
CA GLN A 33 5.09 -9.36 -4.01
C GLN A 33 3.98 -10.08 -3.26
N TYR A 34 4.17 -10.27 -1.97
CA TYR A 34 3.20 -10.88 -1.06
C TYR A 34 2.42 -9.76 -0.38
N LEU A 35 1.10 -9.80 -0.52
CA LEU A 35 0.20 -8.83 0.09
C LEU A 35 -0.15 -9.30 1.50
N GLU A 36 0.20 -8.47 2.48
CA GLU A 36 0.08 -8.74 3.91
C GLU A 36 -0.64 -7.54 4.57
N ASN A 37 -1.44 -7.76 5.61
CA ASN A 37 -2.12 -6.68 6.37
C ASN A 37 -1.71 -6.62 7.85
N GLU A 38 -0.81 -7.50 8.28
CA GLU A 38 -0.25 -7.56 9.63
C GLU A 38 1.24 -7.88 9.60
N GLY A 39 1.96 -7.58 10.69
CA GLY A 39 3.38 -7.89 10.85
C GLY A 39 4.24 -6.67 11.21
N GLU A 40 5.46 -6.92 11.70
CA GLU A 40 6.33 -5.88 12.27
C GLU A 40 6.62 -4.71 11.31
N ALA A 41 6.72 -4.99 10.00
CA ALA A 41 6.95 -3.95 8.98
C ALA A 41 5.75 -3.01 8.82
N ILE A 42 4.53 -3.55 8.93
CA ILE A 42 3.28 -2.77 8.85
C ILE A 42 3.07 -1.98 10.14
N GLU A 43 3.36 -2.58 11.30
CA GLU A 43 3.32 -1.86 12.58
C GLU A 43 4.31 -0.69 12.62
N LEU A 44 5.53 -0.89 12.09
CA LEU A 44 6.50 0.21 11.94
C LEU A 44 5.94 1.32 11.04
N ALA A 45 5.34 0.97 9.90
CA ALA A 45 4.74 1.94 8.98
C ALA A 45 3.59 2.73 9.62
N ILE A 46 2.71 2.07 10.37
CA ILE A 46 1.61 2.70 11.11
C ILE A 46 2.16 3.70 12.14
N ASN A 47 3.20 3.31 12.88
CA ASN A 47 3.86 4.18 13.85
C ASN A 47 4.51 5.40 13.18
N CYS A 48 5.16 5.22 12.03
CA CYS A 48 5.69 6.32 11.23
C CYS A 48 4.61 7.31 10.79
N ALA A 49 3.49 6.82 10.23
CA ALA A 49 2.38 7.67 9.80
C ALA A 49 1.77 8.46 10.97
N ARG A 50 1.60 7.82 12.13
CA ARG A 50 1.13 8.46 13.36
C ARG A 50 2.08 9.55 13.84
N LEU A 51 3.38 9.25 13.94
CA LEU A 51 4.40 10.22 14.38
C LEU A 51 4.52 11.43 13.45
N MET A 52 4.28 11.23 12.16
CA MET A 52 4.30 12.31 11.17
C MET A 52 3.01 13.11 11.12
N ASN A 53 1.98 12.71 11.87
CA ASN A 53 0.62 13.24 11.73
C ASN A 53 0.17 13.26 10.25
N ALA A 54 0.45 12.17 9.54
CA ALA A 54 0.24 12.10 8.11
C ALA A 54 -1.25 12.07 7.74
N ASP A 55 -1.58 12.48 6.51
CA ASP A 55 -2.95 12.56 6.05
C ASP A 55 -3.04 12.16 4.56
N GLY A 56 -4.15 11.52 4.19
CA GLY A 56 -4.39 10.99 2.85
C GLY A 56 -3.71 9.65 2.57
N MET A 57 -3.24 9.46 1.34
CA MET A 57 -2.56 8.22 0.93
C MET A 57 -1.05 8.32 1.20
N VAL A 58 -0.54 7.39 2.02
CA VAL A 58 0.85 7.40 2.49
C VAL A 58 1.49 6.05 2.21
N ASN A 59 2.74 6.05 1.75
CA ASN A 59 3.55 4.84 1.60
C ASN A 59 4.79 4.89 2.49
N VAL A 60 5.02 3.85 3.27
CA VAL A 60 6.25 3.69 4.05
C VAL A 60 7.01 2.48 3.53
N GLN A 61 8.31 2.66 3.28
CA GLN A 61 9.18 1.57 2.86
C GLN A 61 10.11 1.17 4.00
N THR A 62 10.24 -0.13 4.20
CA THR A 62 11.10 -0.70 5.23
C THR A 62 11.91 -1.84 4.64
N ARG A 63 13.01 -2.20 5.30
CA ARG A 63 13.80 -3.36 4.93
C ARG A 63 14.36 -4.04 6.17
N HIS A 64 14.32 -5.37 6.16
CA HIS A 64 14.76 -6.14 7.32
C HIS A 64 16.29 -6.20 7.41
N ASN A 65 16.83 -6.07 8.62
CA ASN A 65 18.24 -6.29 8.91
C ASN A 65 18.57 -7.81 8.97
N ALA A 66 19.80 -8.16 9.37
CA ALA A 66 20.24 -9.56 9.46
C ALA A 66 19.49 -10.36 10.53
N GLU A 67 18.97 -9.70 11.56
CA GLU A 67 18.17 -10.29 12.64
C GLU A 67 16.67 -10.36 12.29
N GLY A 68 16.28 -9.97 11.08
CA GLY A 68 14.90 -10.00 10.60
C GLY A 68 14.05 -8.83 11.07
N LYS A 69 14.64 -7.78 11.67
CA LYS A 69 13.92 -6.60 12.16
C LYS A 69 13.74 -5.54 11.06
N PRO A 70 12.52 -5.02 10.85
CA PRO A 70 12.28 -3.98 9.87
C PRO A 70 12.91 -2.65 10.30
N LEU A 71 13.64 -2.02 9.39
CA LEU A 71 14.17 -0.67 9.54
C LEU A 71 13.55 0.24 8.50
N LEU A 72 13.25 1.48 8.89
CA LEU A 72 12.68 2.50 8.00
C LEU A 72 13.69 2.87 6.90
N LEU A 73 13.24 2.86 5.64
CA LEU A 73 13.99 3.39 4.50
C LEU A 73 13.52 4.80 4.14
N GLU A 74 12.23 4.95 3.86
CA GLU A 74 11.64 6.22 3.45
C GLU A 74 10.15 6.29 3.77
N ILE A 75 9.63 7.51 3.85
CA ILE A 75 8.20 7.82 3.96
C ILE A 75 7.84 8.69 2.76
N ASN A 76 6.83 8.26 2.00
CA ASN A 76 6.27 8.99 0.88
C ASN A 76 4.86 9.45 1.26
N MET A 77 4.63 10.77 1.32
CA MET A 77 3.29 11.36 1.52
C MET A 77 2.48 11.37 0.21
N ARG A 78 2.44 10.21 -0.45
CA ARG A 78 1.75 9.96 -1.71
C ARG A 78 1.60 8.44 -1.91
N PRO A 79 0.72 7.99 -2.83
CA PRO A 79 0.68 6.61 -3.26
C PRO A 79 2.03 6.15 -3.82
N SER A 80 2.35 4.87 -3.58
CA SER A 80 3.43 4.20 -4.30
C SER A 80 3.03 3.88 -5.74
N GLY A 81 4.02 3.57 -6.58
CA GLY A 81 3.74 3.04 -7.93
C GLY A 81 3.08 1.65 -7.93
N GLY A 82 3.13 0.92 -6.80
CA GLY A 82 2.54 -0.41 -6.66
C GLY A 82 1.17 -0.42 -5.98
N ILE A 83 0.57 0.74 -5.71
CA ILE A 83 -0.70 0.86 -4.98
C ILE A 83 -1.83 0.04 -5.63
N GLY A 84 -1.86 -0.06 -6.96
CA GLY A 84 -2.87 -0.84 -7.68
C GLY A 84 -2.84 -2.34 -7.35
N TYR A 85 -1.72 -2.85 -6.86
CA TYR A 85 -1.57 -4.26 -6.52
C TYR A 85 -2.42 -4.65 -5.32
N THR A 86 -2.69 -3.72 -4.39
CA THR A 86 -3.47 -4.01 -3.17
C THR A 86 -4.89 -4.46 -3.51
N ARG A 87 -5.43 -4.09 -4.68
CA ARG A 87 -6.74 -4.57 -5.12
C ARG A 87 -6.80 -6.10 -5.24
N HIS A 88 -5.68 -6.76 -5.50
CA HIS A 88 -5.63 -8.23 -5.54
C HIS A 88 -5.74 -8.89 -4.16
N SER A 89 -5.54 -8.14 -3.07
CA SER A 89 -5.90 -8.61 -1.73
C SER A 89 -7.37 -8.34 -1.38
N GLY A 90 -8.19 -7.90 -2.33
CA GLY A 90 -9.57 -7.45 -2.10
C GLY A 90 -9.69 -5.98 -1.66
N VAL A 91 -8.60 -5.35 -1.20
CA VAL A 91 -8.63 -3.98 -0.63
C VAL A 91 -8.25 -2.93 -1.67
N ASN A 92 -9.26 -2.18 -2.13
CA ASN A 92 -9.07 -1.04 -3.02
C ASN A 92 -8.74 0.25 -2.24
N LEU A 93 -7.48 0.41 -1.82
CA LEU A 93 -7.04 1.58 -1.03
C LEU A 93 -7.37 2.93 -1.70
N PRO A 94 -7.14 3.15 -3.02
CA PRO A 94 -7.55 4.39 -3.68
C PRO A 94 -9.06 4.62 -3.63
N GLY A 95 -9.86 3.55 -3.76
CA GLY A 95 -11.31 3.64 -3.64
C GLY A 95 -11.77 4.01 -2.24
N LEU A 96 -11.18 3.39 -1.20
CA LEU A 96 -11.45 3.71 0.19
C LEU A 96 -11.08 5.16 0.53
N TYR A 97 -9.92 5.62 0.06
CA TYR A 97 -9.52 7.02 0.21
C TYR A 97 -10.52 7.98 -0.45
N ALA A 98 -10.98 7.69 -1.67
CA ALA A 98 -11.95 8.52 -2.36
C ALA A 98 -13.30 8.56 -1.64
N PHE A 99 -13.82 7.40 -1.19
CA PHE A 99 -15.08 7.35 -0.43
C PHE A 99 -15.00 8.08 0.90
N HIS A 100 -13.89 7.96 1.62
CA HIS A 100 -13.64 8.73 2.84
C HIS A 100 -13.59 10.24 2.57
N THR A 101 -12.79 10.66 1.60
CA THR A 101 -12.60 12.09 1.25
C THR A 101 -13.92 12.76 0.81
N LEU A 102 -14.79 12.01 0.15
CA LEU A 102 -16.10 12.50 -0.30
C LEU A 102 -17.20 12.41 0.78
N GLY A 103 -16.89 11.94 1.99
CA GLY A 103 -17.85 11.77 3.08
C GLY A 103 -18.87 10.65 2.84
N LEU A 104 -18.56 9.70 1.95
CA LEU A 104 -19.39 8.53 1.66
C LEU A 104 -19.11 7.37 2.64
N MET A 105 -17.93 7.37 3.26
CA MET A 105 -17.57 6.46 4.33
C MET A 105 -16.90 7.21 5.47
N ASP A 106 -17.26 6.88 6.71
CA ASP A 106 -16.51 7.31 7.89
C ASP A 106 -15.28 6.41 8.16
N ASP A 107 -14.50 6.77 9.18
CA ASP A 107 -13.28 6.06 9.58
C ASP A 107 -13.56 4.57 9.90
N ASP A 108 -14.67 4.26 10.57
CA ASP A 108 -15.01 2.90 10.99
C ASP A 108 -15.45 2.04 9.81
N GLN A 109 -16.22 2.61 8.89
CA GLN A 109 -16.62 1.95 7.65
C GLN A 109 -15.40 1.60 6.79
N VAL A 110 -14.42 2.52 6.65
CA VAL A 110 -13.17 2.26 5.92
C VAL A 110 -12.39 1.12 6.56
N ARG A 111 -12.21 1.17 7.88
CA ARG A 111 -11.52 0.10 8.64
C ARG A 111 -12.20 -1.24 8.48
N GLN A 112 -13.53 -1.27 8.60
CA GLN A 112 -14.30 -2.50 8.52
C GLN A 112 -14.25 -3.09 7.11
N SER A 113 -14.38 -2.29 6.06
CA SER A 113 -14.22 -2.76 4.67
C SER A 113 -12.83 -3.34 4.45
N ALA A 114 -11.76 -2.60 4.78
CA ALA A 114 -10.39 -3.08 4.62
C ALA A 114 -10.13 -4.39 5.37
N LYS A 115 -10.69 -4.55 6.59
CA LYS A 115 -10.57 -5.78 7.38
C LYS A 115 -11.36 -6.95 6.79
N THR A 116 -12.57 -6.70 6.31
CA THR A 116 -13.48 -7.77 5.84
C THR A 116 -13.10 -8.25 4.44
N ASP A 117 -12.62 -7.33 3.59
CA ASP A 117 -12.32 -7.61 2.19
C ASP A 117 -10.92 -8.20 2.00
N PHE A 118 -10.04 -8.10 3.00
CA PHE A 118 -8.67 -8.57 2.89
C PHE A 118 -8.58 -10.09 2.74
N SER A 119 -7.86 -10.52 1.71
CA SER A 119 -7.33 -11.88 1.59
C SER A 119 -5.86 -11.85 1.13
N PRO A 120 -4.98 -12.68 1.71
CA PRO A 120 -3.59 -12.76 1.28
C PRO A 120 -3.49 -13.13 -0.20
N ALA A 121 -2.60 -12.46 -0.93
CA ALA A 121 -2.37 -12.76 -2.34
C ALA A 121 -0.89 -12.58 -2.71
N VAL A 122 -0.47 -13.27 -3.77
CA VAL A 122 0.87 -13.13 -4.35
C VAL A 122 0.71 -12.58 -5.75
N VAL A 123 1.37 -11.46 -6.03
CA VAL A 123 1.28 -10.76 -7.30
C VAL A 123 2.66 -10.62 -7.94
N ARG A 124 2.67 -10.52 -9.27
CA ARG A 124 3.84 -10.16 -10.05
C ARG A 124 3.43 -9.12 -11.07
N SER A 125 4.20 -8.03 -11.14
CA SER A 125 4.05 -7.06 -12.22
C SER A 125 4.69 -7.62 -13.50
N VAL A 126 3.97 -7.51 -14.61
CA VAL A 126 4.47 -7.83 -15.94
C VAL A 126 4.46 -6.53 -16.74
N THR A 127 5.65 -6.03 -17.06
CA THR A 127 5.81 -4.88 -17.95
C THR A 127 5.92 -5.40 -19.38
N ASP A 128 5.07 -4.89 -20.26
CA ASP A 128 5.09 -5.20 -21.69
C ASP A 128 5.03 -3.91 -22.51
N VAL A 129 5.44 -3.97 -23.77
CA VAL A 129 5.36 -2.84 -24.71
C VAL A 129 4.35 -3.19 -25.78
N ILE A 130 3.21 -2.51 -25.73
CA ILE A 130 2.13 -2.69 -26.71
C ILE A 130 2.17 -1.58 -27.76
N LEU A 131 1.78 -1.91 -29.00
CA LEU A 131 1.55 -0.91 -30.04
C LEU A 131 0.36 -0.03 -29.63
N TYR A 132 0.58 1.28 -29.54
CA TYR A 132 -0.49 2.24 -29.28
C TYR A 132 -1.25 2.52 -30.59
N PRO A 133 -2.53 2.11 -30.71
CA PRO A 133 -3.28 2.40 -31.93
C PRO A 133 -3.49 3.91 -32.05
N ALA A 134 -3.09 4.49 -33.18
CA ALA A 134 -3.24 5.92 -33.45
C ALA A 134 -4.69 6.40 -33.43
N SER A 135 -5.64 5.48 -33.64
CA SER A 135 -7.07 5.70 -33.45
C SER A 135 -7.53 5.11 -32.11
N LEU A 136 -7.90 6.00 -31.19
CA LEU A 136 -8.53 5.66 -29.92
C LEU A 136 -10.01 5.34 -30.13
N THR A 137 -10.46 4.15 -29.72
CA THR A 137 -11.87 3.71 -29.78
C THR A 137 -12.62 3.90 -28.46
N ASN A 138 -11.95 4.40 -27.42
CA ASN A 138 -12.52 4.63 -26.09
C ASN A 138 -13.37 5.90 -25.99
N ARG A 139 -14.15 6.22 -27.03
CA ARG A 139 -15.26 7.17 -26.87
C ARG A 139 -16.26 6.53 -25.90
N ILE A 140 -16.47 7.21 -24.78
CA ILE A 140 -17.64 6.97 -23.95
C ILE A 140 -18.72 7.82 -24.61
N ASP A 141 -19.63 7.16 -25.33
CA ASP A 141 -20.85 7.79 -25.87
C ASP A 141 -21.78 8.23 -24.72
#